data_AF-C6I082-F1
#
_entry.id   AF-C6I082-F1
#
_cell.length_a   1.000
_cell.length_b   1.000
_cell.length_c   1.000
_cell.angle_alpha   90.00
_cell.angle_beta   90.00
_cell.angle_gamma   90.00
#
_symmetry.space_group_name_H-M   'P 1'
#
loop_
_entity.id
_entity.type
_entity.pdbx_description
1 polymer ?
#
loop_
_entity_poly.entity_id
_entity_poly.type
_entity_poly.pdbx_seq_one_letter_code
_entity_poly.pdbx_strand_id
1 'polypeptide(L)' 'MEHRHLTHSDFTLAAIDDIILRGRWRDWAELRRAALADRSLLDKIERVCRQYIGDPYAQRYHFWMHYVEEHRSVA' A
#
# COMPACT_ATOMS: atom_id res chain seq x y z
N MET A 1 15.06 4.46 -27.50
CA MET A 1 14.01 4.50 -26.46
C MET A 1 14.23 3.29 -25.57
N GLU A 2 14.81 3.50 -24.40
CA GLU A 2 15.25 2.41 -23.54
C GLU A 2 14.04 1.72 -22.89
N HIS A 3 13.94 0.43 -23.16
CA HIS A 3 13.11 -0.51 -22.43
C HIS A 3 13.69 -0.67 -21.02
N ARG A 4 13.27 0.19 -20.09
CA ARG A 4 13.51 -0.05 -18.68
C ARG A 4 12.69 -1.27 -18.26
N HIS A 5 13.37 -2.41 -18.14
CA HIS A 5 13.01 -3.42 -17.16
C HIS A 5 12.76 -2.70 -15.83
N LEU A 6 11.50 -2.42 -15.51
CA LEU A 6 11.07 -1.85 -14.23
C LEU A 6 11.03 -3.00 -13.21
N THR A 7 12.21 -3.48 -12.81
CA THR A 7 12.36 -4.48 -11.74
C THR A 7 12.14 -3.89 -10.35
N HIS A 8 11.86 -2.58 -10.23
CA HIS A 8 11.39 -1.95 -9.00
C HIS A 8 10.39 -0.85 -9.36
N SER A 9 9.10 -1.17 -9.31
CA SER A 9 8.09 -0.14 -9.01
C SER A 9 8.44 0.36 -7.61
N ASP A 10 9.18 1.46 -7.51
CA ASP A 10 9.47 2.07 -6.22
C ASP A 10 8.13 2.51 -5.64
N PHE A 11 7.57 1.65 -4.77
CA PHE A 11 6.43 1.95 -3.93
C PHE A 11 6.85 3.05 -2.94
N THR A 12 6.95 4.26 -3.46
CA THR A 12 7.10 5.51 -2.71
C THR A 12 5.80 5.77 -1.95
N LEU A 13 5.86 6.59 -0.90
CA LEU A 13 4.66 6.94 -0.13
C LEU A 13 3.57 7.56 -1.01
N ALA A 14 3.95 8.43 -1.95
CA ALA A 14 3.02 9.06 -2.88
C ALA A 14 2.40 8.06 -3.87
N ALA A 15 3.17 7.09 -4.36
CA ALA A 15 2.65 6.04 -5.23
C ALA A 15 1.66 5.13 -4.47
N ILE A 16 1.97 4.77 -3.23
CA ILE A 16 1.08 3.98 -2.37
C ILE A 16 -0.22 4.76 -2.10
N ASP A 17 -0.12 6.05 -1.77
CA ASP A 17 -1.27 6.92 -1.56
C ASP A 17 -2.17 6.98 -2.80
N ASP A 18 -1.61 7.22 -3.99
CA ASP A 18 -2.35 7.25 -5.25
C ASP A 18 -3.04 5.89 -5.55
N ILE A 19 -2.36 4.77 -5.30
CA ILE A 19 -2.92 3.41 -5.46
C ILE A 19 -4.12 3.20 -4.53
N ILE A 20 -3.99 3.55 -3.25
CA ILE A 20 -5.06 3.41 -2.26
C ILE A 20 -6.24 4.31 -2.64
N LEU A 21 -5.96 5.57 -2.97
CA LEU A 21 -6.97 6.56 -3.33
C LEU A 21 -7.78 6.13 -4.57
N ARG A 22 -7.09 5.70 -5.63
CA ARG A 22 -7.72 5.33 -6.91
C ARG A 22 -8.55 4.04 -6.83
N GLY A 23 -8.24 3.15 -5.90
CA GLY A 23 -9.07 1.97 -5.64
C GLY A 23 -9.13 0.96 -6.80
N ARG A 24 -8.16 0.97 -7.72
CA ARG A 24 -8.16 0.05 -8.87
C ARG A 24 -7.73 -1.35 -8.44
N TRP A 25 -8.54 -2.34 -8.79
CA TRP A 25 -8.32 -3.73 -8.42
C TRP A 25 -6.92 -4.25 -8.76
N ARG A 26 -6.42 -3.96 -9.97
CA ARG A 26 -5.10 -4.43 -10.42
C ARG A 26 -3.97 -3.85 -9.57
N ASP A 27 -4.02 -2.54 -9.30
CA ASP A 27 -3.00 -1.85 -8.50
C ASP A 27 -3.02 -2.34 -7.05
N TRP A 28 -4.21 -2.58 -6.49
CA TRP A 28 -4.35 -3.17 -5.16
C TRP A 28 -3.79 -4.59 -5.08
N ALA A 29 -4.03 -5.41 -6.10
CA ALA A 29 -3.48 -6.77 -6.16
C ALA A 29 -1.95 -6.76 -6.27
N GLU A 30 -1.39 -5.80 -7.01
CA GLU A 30 0.06 -5.63 -7.14
C GLU A 30 0.69 -5.13 -5.83
N LEU A 31 0.10 -4.10 -5.20
CA LEU A 31 0.53 -3.60 -3.89
C LEU A 31 0.49 -4.71 -2.83
N ARG A 32 -0.58 -5.51 -2.82
CA ARG A 32 -0.71 -6.67 -1.92
C ARG A 32 0.41 -7.69 -2.16
N ARG A 33 0.65 -8.06 -3.42
CA ARG A 33 1.71 -9.02 -3.78
C ARG A 33 3.08 -8.53 -3.34
N ALA A 34 3.37 -7.25 -3.58
CA ALA A 34 4.62 -6.62 -3.17
C ALA A 34 4.77 -6.58 -1.64
N ALA A 35 3.72 -6.22 -0.90
CA ALA A 35 3.75 -6.18 0.56
C ALA A 35 3.91 -7.54 1.24
N LEU A 36 3.45 -8.61 0.59
CA LEU A 36 3.70 -9.98 1.06
C LEU A 36 5.12 -10.46 0.76
N ALA A 37 5.72 -10.00 -0.35
CA ALA A 37 7.09 -10.32 -0.73
C ALA A 37 8.14 -9.52 0.06
N ASP A 38 7.84 -8.26 0.37
CA ASP A 38 8.68 -7.35 1.13
C ASP A 38 7.88 -6.69 2.26
N ARG A 39 8.14 -7.14 3.49
CA ARG A 39 7.46 -6.64 4.69
C ARG A 39 7.75 -5.18 5.00
N SER A 40 8.86 -4.61 4.51
CA SER A 40 9.15 -3.17 4.67
C SER A 40 8.11 -2.29 3.97
N LEU A 41 7.37 -2.85 3.01
CA LEU A 41 6.27 -2.16 2.36
C LEU A 41 5.06 -1.96 3.27
N LEU A 42 4.84 -2.85 4.25
CA LEU A 42 3.78 -2.69 5.24
C LEU A 42 4.02 -1.44 6.10
N ASP A 43 5.28 -1.11 6.41
CA ASP A 43 5.63 0.11 7.16
C ASP A 43 5.28 1.37 6.36
N LYS A 44 5.48 1.34 5.04
CA LYS A 44 5.13 2.45 4.15
C LYS A 44 3.61 2.60 4.02
N ILE A 45 2.88 1.49 3.85
CA ILE A 45 1.42 1.47 3.79
C ILE A 45 0.84 2.02 5.10
N GLU A 46 1.35 1.56 6.25
CA GLU A 46 0.94 2.07 7.56
C GLU A 46 1.15 3.59 7.67
N ARG A 47 2.34 4.07 7.27
CA ARG A 47 2.68 5.49 7.33
C ARG A 47 1.71 6.34 6.50
N VAL A 48 1.32 5.88 5.32
CA VAL A 48 0.29 6.55 4.49
C VAL A 48 -1.06 6.51 5.20
N CYS A 49 -1.52 5.33 5.64
CA CYS A 49 -2.85 5.17 6.22
C CYS A 49 -3.03 5.94 7.55
N ARG A 50 -1.98 6.08 8.36
CA ARG A 50 -2.04 6.82 9.65
C ARG A 50 -2.47 8.27 9.49
N GLN A 51 -2.21 8.89 8.33
CA GLN A 51 -2.62 10.28 8.07
C GLN A 51 -4.16 10.43 7.96
N TYR A 52 -4.87 9.34 7.70
CA TYR A 52 -6.31 9.33 7.44
C TYR A 52 -7.13 8.69 8.57
N ILE A 53 -6.51 8.32 9.69
CA ILE A 53 -7.19 7.62 10.79
C ILE A 53 -8.34 8.45 11.42
N GLY A 54 -8.24 9.78 11.37
CA GLY A 54 -9.26 10.70 11.87
C GLY A 54 -10.40 10.98 10.89
N ASP A 55 -10.30 10.53 9.63
CA ASP A 55 -11.33 10.75 8.61
C ASP A 55 -12.25 9.52 8.51
N PRO A 56 -13.50 9.58 9.01
CA PRO A 56 -14.42 8.45 8.95
C PRO A 56 -14.82 8.05 7.52
N TYR A 57 -14.59 8.92 6.52
CA TYR A 57 -14.92 8.66 5.12
C TYR A 57 -13.75 8.06 4.32
N ALA A 58 -12.55 7.98 4.91
CA ALA A 58 -11.35 7.41 4.31
C ALA A 58 -11.33 5.86 4.34
N GLN A 59 -12.45 5.21 4.01
CA GLN A 59 -12.67 3.75 4.13
C GLN A 59 -11.57 2.90 3.47
N ARG A 60 -11.01 3.35 2.35
CA ARG A 60 -9.91 2.64 1.67
C ARG A 60 -8.63 2.60 2.52
N TYR A 61 -8.32 3.71 3.20
CA TYR A 61 -7.16 3.78 4.09
C TYR A 61 -7.38 2.97 5.36
N HIS A 62 -8.60 2.97 5.91
CA HIS A 62 -8.96 2.09 7.03
C HIS A 62 -8.82 0.61 6.67
N PHE A 63 -9.27 0.21 5.48
CA PHE A 63 -9.09 -1.15 4.97
C PHE A 63 -7.60 -1.55 4.93
N TRP A 64 -6.74 -0.69 4.36
CA TRP A 64 -5.31 -0.98 4.27
C TRP A 64 -4.60 -0.91 5.62
N MET A 65 -5.07 -0.09 6.57
CA MET A 65 -4.59 -0.10 7.96
C MET A 65 -4.86 -1.46 8.61
N HIS A 66 -6.10 -1.94 8.57
CA HIS A 66 -6.46 -3.26 9.09
C HIS A 66 -5.68 -4.38 8.41
N TYR A 67 -5.48 -4.29 7.09
CA TYR A 67 -4.63 -5.22 6.37
C TYR A 67 -3.21 -5.27 6.95
N VAL A 68 -2.59 -4.12 7.23
CA VAL A 68 -1.25 -4.07 7.84
C VAL A 68 -1.25 -4.65 9.25
N GLU A 69 -2.23 -4.29 10.08
CA GLU A 69 -2.37 -4.80 11.46
C GLU A 69 -2.44 -6.33 11.50
N GLU A 70 -3.31 -6.92 10.68
CA GLU A 70 -3.46 -8.38 10.55
C GLU A 70 -2.18 -9.06 10.06
N HIS A 71 -1.43 -8.41 9.18
CA HIS A 71 -0.22 -8.99 8.60
C HIS A 71 1.03 -8.81 9.48
N ARG A 72 0.94 -8.01 10.55
CA ARG A 72 1.97 -7.86 11.59
C ARG A 72 1.71 -8.73 12.82
N SER A 73 0.46 -9.03 13.14
CA SER A 73 0.11 -9.92 14.26
C SER A 73 0.45 -11.38 13.99
N VAL A 74 0.59 -11.78 12.72
CA VAL A 74 0.95 -13.14 12.27
C VAL A 74 2.49 -13.33 12.14
N ALA A 75 3.28 -12.57 12.89
CA ALA A 75 4.76 -12.66 12.92
C ALA A 75 5.28 -13.35 14.18
#